data_AF-A0A4Q5T9T3-F1
#
_entry.id   AF-A0A4Q5T9T3-F1
#
_cell.length_a   1.000
_cell.length_b   1.000
_cell.length_c   1.000
_cell.angle_alpha   90.00
_cell.angle_beta   90.00
_cell.angle_gamma   90.00
#
_symmetry.space_group_name_H-M   'P 1'
#
loop_
_entity.id
_entity.type
_entity.pdbx_description
1 polymer ?
#
loop_
_entity_poly.entity_id
_entity_poly.type
_entity_poly.pdbx_seq_one_letter_code
_entity_poly.pdbx_strand_id
1 'polypeptide(L)'
;MDRSGRIKVELYPPNETDFLRDDTGLKSDNRPFRRVWAQTPASGPVTVCIRAPYAGQWALLVTHDRDGRNKFNFWQDGAGFPSGDRLGRSRPKVRQALLNVGANGGGVTVRMQYLRGLGGFGPVD
;
A
#
# COMPACT_ATOMS: atom_id res chain seq x y z
N MET A 1 3.93 -17.45 4.99
CA MET A 1 4.04 -15.97 5.03
C MET A 1 4.63 -15.61 6.37
N ASP A 2 5.65 -14.76 6.43
CA ASP A 2 6.00 -14.11 7.71
C ASP A 2 4.80 -13.24 8.12
N ARG A 3 4.37 -13.36 9.38
CA ARG A 3 3.20 -12.68 9.96
C ARG A 3 3.58 -11.78 11.14
N SER A 4 4.87 -11.61 11.39
CA SER A 4 5.35 -10.59 12.31
C SER A 4 5.12 -9.21 11.71
N GLY A 5 4.81 -8.24 12.57
CA GLY A 5 4.67 -6.84 12.17
C GLY A 5 3.23 -6.40 11.86
N ARG A 6 3.12 -5.28 11.13
CA ARG A 6 1.84 -4.59 10.89
C ARG A 6 1.65 -4.25 9.43
N ILE A 7 0.38 -4.23 9.01
CA ILE A 7 -0.01 -3.74 7.69
C ILE A 7 -0.28 -2.24 7.78
N LYS A 8 0.35 -1.48 6.89
CA LYS A 8 0.08 -0.07 6.65
C LYS A 8 -0.68 0.05 5.35
N VAL A 9 -1.80 0.74 5.36
CA VAL A 9 -2.60 1.03 4.16
C VAL A 9 -2.64 2.53 3.98
N GLU A 10 -2.25 3.00 2.79
CA GLU A 10 -2.10 4.41 2.46
C GLU A 10 -2.88 4.74 1.18
N LEU A 11 -3.68 5.81 1.24
CA LEU A 11 -4.37 6.40 0.10
C LEU A 11 -3.76 7.77 -0.21
N TYR A 12 -3.24 7.88 -1.43
CA TYR A 12 -2.61 9.07 -1.99
C TYR A 12 -3.48 9.69 -3.08
N PRO A 13 -3.35 11.01 -3.34
CA PRO A 13 -3.86 11.60 -4.56
C PRO A 13 -3.38 10.83 -5.81
N PRO A 14 -4.20 10.70 -6.86
CA PRO A 14 -3.94 9.81 -8.00
C PRO A 14 -2.96 10.43 -9.03
N ASN A 15 -1.82 10.96 -8.59
CA ASN A 15 -0.81 11.56 -9.47
C ASN A 15 0.62 11.19 -9.04
N GLU A 16 1.56 11.30 -9.98
CA GLU A 16 2.97 10.94 -9.73
C GLU A 16 3.67 11.83 -8.70
N THR A 17 3.28 13.11 -8.61
CA THR A 17 3.90 14.07 -7.70
C THR A 17 3.64 13.75 -6.23
N ASP A 18 2.43 13.28 -5.92
CA ASP A 18 1.99 13.01 -4.54
C ASP A 18 2.19 11.55 -4.12
N PHE A 19 2.20 10.61 -5.07
CA PHE A 19 2.31 9.19 -4.76
C PHE A 19 3.68 8.86 -4.14
N LEU A 20 3.66 8.12 -3.02
CA LEU A 20 4.85 7.77 -2.21
C LEU A 20 5.55 8.95 -1.52
N ARG A 21 4.95 10.15 -1.54
CA ARG A 21 5.47 11.31 -0.81
C ARG A 21 5.26 11.15 0.70
N ASP A 22 6.12 11.77 1.49
CA ASP A 22 6.01 11.76 2.96
C ASP A 22 4.73 12.47 3.43
N ASP A 23 4.15 11.97 4.54
CA ASP A 23 2.89 12.50 5.05
C ASP A 23 3.03 13.93 5.60
N THR A 24 4.20 14.32 6.08
CA THR A 24 4.49 15.70 6.52
C THR A 24 4.39 16.67 5.33
N GLY A 25 4.98 16.30 4.19
CA GLY A 25 4.93 17.10 2.97
C GLY A 25 3.52 17.16 2.39
N LEU A 26 2.80 16.03 2.36
CA LEU A 26 1.39 16.01 1.94
C LEU A 26 0.51 16.92 2.81
N LYS A 27 0.70 16.89 4.13
CA LYS A 27 -0.04 17.76 5.07
C LYS A 27 0.30 19.24 4.88
N SER A 28 1.58 19.58 4.75
CA SER A 28 2.04 20.96 4.55
C SER A 28 1.42 21.59 3.30
N ASP A 29 1.26 20.80 2.23
CA ASP A 29 0.69 21.25 0.96
C ASP A 29 -0.85 21.07 0.89
N ASN A 30 -1.51 20.74 2.01
CA ASN A 30 -2.94 20.46 2.08
C ASN A 30 -3.43 19.38 1.08
N ARG A 31 -2.57 18.40 0.77
CA ARG A 31 -2.93 17.27 -0.09
C ARG A 31 -3.73 16.25 0.71
N PRO A 32 -4.87 15.77 0.19
CA PRO A 32 -5.67 14.80 0.91
C PRO A 32 -4.93 13.45 0.96
N PHE A 33 -4.71 12.94 2.17
CA PHE A 33 -3.99 11.70 2.43
C PHE A 33 -4.66 10.94 3.58
N ARG A 34 -4.72 9.60 3.48
CA ARG A 34 -5.22 8.75 4.57
C ARG A 34 -4.27 7.58 4.78
N ARG A 35 -4.04 7.26 6.05
CA ARG A 35 -3.26 6.11 6.48
C ARG A 35 -3.97 5.39 7.60
N VAL A 36 -3.99 4.07 7.55
CA VAL A 36 -4.40 3.21 8.67
C VAL A 36 -3.37 2.11 8.88
N TRP A 37 -3.26 1.68 10.13
CA TRP A 37 -2.48 0.52 10.51
C TRP A 37 -3.42 -0.60 10.94
N ALA A 38 -3.10 -1.83 10.55
CA ALA A 38 -3.78 -3.04 10.97
C ALA A 38 -2.76 -4.06 11.47
N GLN A 39 -3.16 -4.85 12.46
CA GLN A 39 -2.38 -5.99 12.91
C GLN A 39 -2.50 -7.12 11.88
N THR A 40 -1.42 -7.83 11.64
CA THR A 40 -1.46 -9.04 10.82
C THR A 40 -2.08 -10.17 11.65
N PRO A 41 -3.25 -10.74 11.26
CA PRO A 41 -3.88 -11.82 12.01
C PRO A 41 -3.02 -13.09 12.01
N ALA A 42 -3.16 -13.92 13.04
CA ALA A 42 -2.39 -15.17 13.19
C ALA A 42 -2.62 -16.15 12.01
N SER A 43 -3.80 -16.10 11.38
CA SER A 43 -4.15 -16.87 10.19
C SER A 43 -5.19 -16.12 9.34
N GLY A 44 -5.36 -16.55 8.08
CA GLY A 44 -6.34 -15.99 7.16
C GLY A 44 -5.94 -14.67 6.49
N PRO A 45 -6.84 -14.09 5.67
CA PRO A 45 -6.62 -12.82 4.99
C PRO A 45 -6.66 -11.64 5.96
N VAL A 46 -5.89 -10.59 5.66
CA VAL A 46 -5.99 -9.32 6.38
C VAL A 46 -7.11 -8.48 5.76
N THR A 47 -8.09 -8.09 6.57
CA THR A 47 -9.13 -7.14 6.17
C THR A 47 -8.88 -5.80 6.84
N VAL A 48 -8.79 -4.74 6.04
CA VAL A 48 -8.54 -3.38 6.52
C VAL A 48 -9.56 -2.43 5.93
N CYS A 49 -10.21 -1.64 6.79
CA CYS A 49 -11.11 -0.57 6.37
C CYS A 49 -10.36 0.77 6.40
N ILE A 50 -10.41 1.50 5.29
CA ILE A 50 -9.90 2.87 5.18
C ILE A 50 -10.96 3.76 4.54
N ARG A 51 -11.20 4.93 5.12
CA ARG A 51 -12.15 5.90 4.59
C ARG A 51 -11.45 6.84 3.61
N ALA A 52 -11.80 6.77 2.33
CA ALA A 52 -11.36 7.76 1.36
C ALA A 52 -11.93 9.15 1.71
N PRO A 53 -11.18 10.25 1.50
CA PRO A 53 -11.68 11.61 1.74
C PRO A 53 -12.95 11.97 0.97
N TYR A 54 -13.10 11.45 -0.25
CA TYR A 54 -14.28 11.60 -1.11
C TYR A 54 -14.32 10.47 -2.16
N ALA A 55 -15.47 10.29 -2.80
CA ALA A 55 -15.62 9.36 -3.93
C ALA A 55 -14.84 9.86 -5.16
N GLY A 56 -14.05 9.00 -5.78
CA GLY A 56 -13.16 9.37 -6.87
C GLY A 56 -12.00 8.39 -7.03
N GLN A 57 -11.04 8.76 -7.87
CA GLN A 57 -9.85 7.96 -8.10
C GLN A 57 -8.77 8.26 -7.03
N TRP A 58 -8.12 7.21 -6.55
CA TRP A 58 -7.05 7.28 -5.55
C TRP A 58 -5.93 6.31 -5.90
N ALA A 59 -4.72 6.59 -5.42
CA ALA A 59 -3.61 5.64 -5.47
C ALA A 59 -3.47 4.93 -4.12
N LEU A 60 -3.56 3.60 -4.12
CA LEU A 60 -3.47 2.75 -2.94
C LEU A 60 -2.13 2.02 -2.89
N LEU A 61 -1.46 2.16 -1.75
CA LEU A 61 -0.32 1.34 -1.38
C LEU A 61 -0.63 0.57 -0.10
N VAL A 62 -0.29 -0.71 -0.11
CA VAL A 62 -0.26 -1.55 1.08
C VAL A 62 1.18 -1.91 1.36
N THR A 63 1.61 -1.72 2.60
CA THR A 63 2.95 -2.07 3.06
C THR A 63 2.84 -3.05 4.23
N HIS A 64 3.70 -4.05 4.26
CA HIS A 64 3.88 -4.90 5.43
C HIS A 64 5.22 -4.58 6.09
N ASP A 65 5.17 -3.84 7.20
CA ASP A 65 6.29 -3.50 8.07
C ASP A 65 6.56 -4.70 8.98
N ARG A 66 7.63 -5.45 8.70
CA ARG A 66 7.98 -6.70 9.42
C ARG A 66 8.83 -6.46 10.66
N ASP A 67 9.70 -5.46 10.64
CA ASP A 67 10.73 -5.28 11.68
C ASP A 67 10.34 -4.23 12.74
N GLY A 68 9.21 -3.54 12.55
CA GLY A 68 8.70 -2.54 13.48
C GLY A 68 9.59 -1.30 13.57
N ARG A 69 10.60 -1.19 12.70
CA ARG A 69 11.43 0.01 12.60
C ARG A 69 10.75 0.92 11.60
N ASN A 70 10.27 2.05 12.10
CA ASN A 70 9.51 3.08 11.39
C ASN A 70 10.20 3.71 10.14
N LYS A 71 11.32 3.16 9.66
CA LYS A 71 11.96 3.51 8.39
C LYS A 71 11.58 2.49 7.33
N PHE A 72 10.53 2.79 6.60
CA PHE A 72 10.09 2.00 5.45
C PHE A 72 11.26 1.75 4.50
N ASN A 73 11.69 0.50 4.41
CA ASN A 73 12.68 0.07 3.44
C ASN A 73 11.97 -0.78 2.40
N PHE A 74 11.77 -0.20 1.21
CA PHE A 74 11.20 -0.88 0.04
C PHE A 74 11.89 -2.21 -0.29
N TRP A 75 13.08 -2.46 0.26
CA TRP A 75 13.88 -3.67 0.05
C TRP A 75 13.75 -4.74 1.14
N GLN A 76 13.05 -4.47 2.24
CA GLN A 76 12.85 -5.44 3.34
C GLN A 76 11.36 -5.70 3.62
N ASP A 77 10.52 -4.69 3.39
CA ASP A 77 9.08 -4.74 3.62
C ASP A 77 8.30 -5.27 2.42
N GLY A 78 7.18 -5.95 2.67
CA GLY A 78 6.27 -6.38 1.61
C GLY A 78 5.47 -5.21 1.05
N ALA A 79 5.14 -5.22 -0.24
CA ALA A 79 4.32 -4.18 -0.86
C ALA A 79 3.20 -4.77 -1.73
N GLY A 80 2.05 -4.09 -1.77
CA GLY A 80 0.91 -4.47 -2.59
C GLY A 80 0.20 -3.24 -3.15
N PHE A 81 -0.39 -3.39 -4.34
CA PHE A 81 -1.15 -2.35 -5.03
C PHE A 81 -2.23 -3.00 -5.94
N PRO A 82 -3.31 -2.28 -6.27
CA PRO A 82 -4.45 -2.79 -7.03
C PRO A 82 -4.16 -3.56 -8.31
N SER A 83 -3.22 -3.12 -9.16
CA SER A 83 -3.02 -3.79 -10.47
C SER A 83 -2.48 -5.22 -10.33
N GLY A 84 -1.82 -5.54 -9.22
CA GLY A 84 -1.17 -6.85 -9.02
C GLY A 84 0.03 -7.10 -9.94
N ASP A 85 0.44 -6.12 -10.75
CA ASP A 85 1.61 -6.24 -11.62
C ASP A 85 2.87 -6.57 -10.81
N ARG A 86 3.81 -7.30 -11.41
CA ARG A 86 5.09 -7.57 -10.76
C ARG A 86 5.86 -6.28 -10.52
N LEU A 87 6.25 -6.05 -9.27
CA LEU A 87 7.00 -4.86 -8.88
C LEU A 87 8.49 -4.91 -9.31
N GLY A 88 9.07 -6.10 -9.39
CA GLY A 88 10.48 -6.28 -9.77
C GLY A 88 11.45 -5.69 -8.75
N ARG A 89 12.28 -4.72 -9.18
CA ARG A 89 13.28 -4.01 -8.35
C ARG A 89 13.05 -2.48 -8.28
N SER A 90 11.86 -2.02 -8.66
CA SER A 90 11.53 -0.59 -8.71
C SER A 90 10.41 -0.25 -7.74
N ARG A 91 10.23 1.04 -7.46
CA ARG A 91 9.02 1.52 -6.76
C ARG A 91 7.81 1.38 -7.69
N PRO A 92 6.59 1.16 -7.16
CA PRO A 92 5.40 1.10 -7.96
C PRO A 92 5.17 2.45 -8.64
N LYS A 93 4.67 2.42 -9.87
CA LYS A 93 4.21 3.62 -10.57
C LYS A 93 2.77 3.90 -10.16
N VAL A 94 2.37 5.17 -10.14
CA VAL A 94 1.01 5.55 -9.70
C VAL A 94 -0.07 4.79 -10.48
N ARG A 95 0.11 4.57 -11.78
CA ARG A 95 -0.82 3.82 -12.64
C ARG A 95 -1.13 2.41 -12.15
N GLN A 96 -0.19 1.78 -11.43
CA GLN A 96 -0.34 0.42 -10.87
C GLN A 96 -1.12 0.44 -9.56
N ALA A 97 -1.15 1.61 -8.91
CA ALA A 97 -1.77 1.85 -7.63
C ALA A 97 -3.20 2.40 -7.73
N LEU A 98 -3.66 2.77 -8.92
CA LEU A 98 -4.96 3.42 -9.10
C LEU A 98 -6.13 2.49 -8.79
N LEU A 99 -7.12 3.02 -8.07
CA LEU A 99 -8.45 2.44 -7.95
C LEU A 99 -9.52 3.54 -7.89
N ASN A 100 -10.76 3.17 -8.17
CA ASN A 100 -11.91 4.07 -8.06
C ASN A 100 -12.73 3.72 -6.81
N VAL A 101 -12.99 4.72 -5.98
CA VAL A 101 -13.86 4.61 -4.80
C VAL A 101 -15.21 5.22 -5.12
N GLY A 102 -16.26 4.40 -5.13
CA GLY A 102 -17.64 4.85 -5.34
C GLY A 102 -18.21 5.61 -4.14
N ALA A 103 -19.36 6.25 -4.33
CA ALA A 103 -20.07 7.00 -3.27
C ALA A 103 -20.40 6.14 -2.04
N ASN A 104 -20.67 4.85 -2.24
CA ASN A 104 -20.96 3.88 -1.18
C ASN A 104 -19.71 3.10 -0.72
N GLY A 105 -18.52 3.48 -1.17
CA GLY A 105 -17.30 2.72 -0.95
C GLY A 105 -17.21 1.45 -1.82
N GLY A 106 -16.44 0.47 -1.35
CA GLY A 106 -16.24 -0.81 -2.05
C GLY A 106 -15.13 -1.65 -1.40
N GLY A 107 -14.91 -2.85 -1.95
CA GLY A 107 -13.82 -3.74 -1.57
C GLY A 107 -12.82 -3.90 -2.70
N VAL A 108 -11.53 -4.02 -2.35
CA VAL A 108 -10.46 -4.36 -3.28
C VAL A 108 -9.57 -5.44 -2.66
N THR A 109 -9.27 -6.48 -3.43
CA THR A 109 -8.29 -7.48 -3.02
C THR A 109 -6.91 -7.05 -3.52
N VAL A 110 -5.99 -6.81 -2.59
CA VAL A 110 -4.60 -6.49 -2.91
C VAL A 110 -3.72 -7.70 -2.61
N ARG A 111 -3.00 -8.17 -3.62
CA ARG A 111 -2.01 -9.24 -3.45
C ARG A 111 -0.68 -8.62 -3.02
N MET A 112 -0.18 -9.05 -1.87
CA MET A 112 1.12 -8.64 -1.39
C MET A 112 2.24 -9.34 -2.17
N GLN A 113 3.30 -8.59 -2.44
CA GLN A 113 4.52 -9.06 -3.06
C GLN A 113 5.68 -8.92 -2.07
N TYR A 114 6.60 -9.88 -2.08
CA TYR A 114 7.82 -9.87 -1.26
C TYR A 114 9.04 -10.18 -2.13
N LEU A 115 10.19 -9.59 -1.79
CA LEU A 115 11.46 -9.93 -2.44
C LEU A 115 11.78 -11.40 -2.24
N ARG A 116 12.00 -12.12 -3.35
CA ARG A 116 12.47 -13.51 -3.36
C ARG A 116 13.80 -13.60 -4.12
N GLY A 117 14.90 -13.74 -3.37
CA GLY A 117 16.24 -14.02 -3.91
C GLY A 117 16.72 -13.03 -5.00
N LEU A 118 17.52 -13.52 -5.94
CA LEU A 118 18.09 -12.71 -7.04
C LEU A 118 17.02 -12.20 -8.05
N GLY A 119 15.77 -12.70 -7.99
CA GLY A 119 14.71 -12.46 -8.96
C GLY A 119 13.76 -11.29 -8.68
N GLY A 120 13.81 -10.65 -7.50
CA GLY A 120 12.95 -9.49 -7.17
C GLY A 120 11.61 -9.84 -6.51
N PHE A 121 10.68 -8.88 -6.46
CA PHE A 121 9.36 -9.02 -5.83
C PHE A 121 8.39 -9.91 -6.65
N GLY A 122 7.63 -10.78 -5.98
CA GLY A 122 6.54 -11.55 -6.59
C GLY A 122 5.39 -11.88 -5.64
N PRO A 123 4.18 -12.20 -6.16
CA PRO A 123 2.99 -12.52 -5.36
C PRO A 123 3.20 -13.71 -4.43
N VAL A 124 2.45 -13.73 -3.32
CA VAL A 124 2.30 -14.92 -2.47
C VAL A 124 1.02 -15.64 -2.88
N ASP A 125 1.13 -16.95 -3.10
CA ASP A 125 -0.02 -17.85 -3.28
C ASP A 125 -0.74 -18.11 -1.94
#